data_AF-A0A844M851-F1
#
_entry.id   AF-A0A844M851-F1
#
_cell.length_a   1.000
_cell.length_b   1.000
_cell.length_c   1.000
_cell.angle_alpha   90.00
_cell.angle_beta   90.00
_cell.angle_gamma   90.00
#
_symmetry.space_group_name_H-M   'P 1'
#
loop_
_entity.id
_entity.type
_entity.pdbx_description
1 polymer ?
#
loop_
_entity_poly.entity_id
_entity_poly.type
_entity_poly.pdbx_seq_one_letter_code
_entity_poly.pdbx_strand_id
1 'polypeptide(L)'
;MDTKKRLTLIFEADENKYKVGTLEVASRHQYDSHLQRRLQQRSINEAMIKITLLYGKKQFRHGAILFTLNDKSLHNTFYSQFTDALRGLRVVCLNGIPNPQILTVYWHKDTKQRLRW
;
A
#
# COMPACT_ATOMS: atom_id res chain seq x y z
N MET A 1 -0.54 -20.46 -7.65
CA MET A 1 -1.18 -19.27 -8.26
C MET A 1 -0.64 -18.03 -7.55
N ASP A 2 -0.05 -17.08 -8.29
CA ASP A 2 0.68 -15.94 -7.73
C ASP A 2 -0.27 -14.96 -7.01
N THR A 3 -0.07 -14.77 -5.70
CA THR A 3 -0.86 -13.86 -4.85
C THR A 3 -0.92 -12.44 -5.41
N LYS A 4 0.17 -11.96 -6.03
CA LYS A 4 0.22 -10.61 -6.62
C LYS A 4 -0.72 -10.49 -7.81
N LYS A 5 -0.77 -11.52 -8.66
CA LYS A 5 -1.69 -11.57 -9.81
C LYS A 5 -3.15 -11.59 -9.35
N ARG A 6 -3.46 -12.36 -8.30
CA ARG A 6 -4.81 -12.38 -7.71
C ARG A 6 -5.21 -11.03 -7.13
N LEU A 7 -4.30 -10.37 -6.40
CA LEU A 7 -4.53 -9.03 -5.86
C LEU A 7 -4.77 -7.99 -6.95
N THR A 8 -4.01 -8.04 -8.04
CA THR A 8 -4.25 -7.16 -9.20
C THR A 8 -5.63 -7.39 -9.80
N LEU A 9 -6.03 -8.65 -10.05
CA LEU A 9 -7.34 -8.96 -10.61
C LEU A 9 -8.50 -8.50 -9.71
N ILE A 10 -8.38 -8.71 -8.40
CA ILE A 10 -9.41 -8.30 -7.44
C ILE A 10 -9.46 -6.77 -7.31
N PHE A 11 -8.32 -6.10 -7.33
CA PHE A 11 -8.27 -4.65 -7.34
C PHE A 11 -8.92 -4.06 -8.59
N GLU A 12 -8.74 -4.68 -9.76
CA GLU A 12 -9.41 -4.23 -10.99
C GLU A 12 -10.94 -4.35 -10.93
N ALA A 13 -11.46 -5.26 -10.11
CA ALA A 13 -12.91 -5.39 -9.88
C ALA A 13 -13.43 -4.48 -8.74
N ASP A 14 -12.55 -3.78 -8.02
CA ASP A 14 -12.92 -2.93 -6.89
C ASP A 14 -13.49 -1.59 -7.37
N GLU A 15 -14.74 -1.30 -7.01
CA GLU A 15 -15.43 -0.05 -7.34
C GLU A 15 -14.70 1.19 -6.82
N ASN A 16 -13.92 1.05 -5.74
CA ASN A 16 -13.16 2.14 -5.14
C ASN A 16 -11.85 2.45 -5.90
N LYS A 17 -11.47 1.66 -6.92
CA LYS A 17 -10.19 1.82 -7.62
C LYS A 17 -9.98 3.22 -8.20
N TYR A 18 -11.06 3.86 -8.65
CA TYR A 18 -11.04 5.19 -9.25
C TYR A 18 -10.71 6.31 -8.26
N LYS A 19 -10.88 6.07 -6.95
CA LYS A 19 -10.61 7.09 -5.93
C LYS A 19 -9.13 7.45 -5.88
N VAL A 20 -8.22 6.48 -6.08
CA VAL A 20 -6.76 6.64 -5.89
C VAL A 20 -6.11 7.56 -6.93
N GLY A 21 -6.74 7.73 -8.10
CA GLY A 21 -6.19 8.41 -9.27
C GLY A 21 -4.79 7.91 -9.66
N THR A 22 -3.94 8.80 -10.17
CA THR A 22 -2.62 8.43 -10.69
C THR A 22 -1.60 8.43 -9.57
N LEU A 23 -0.82 7.35 -9.46
CA LEU A 23 0.28 7.28 -8.51
C LEU A 23 1.44 8.11 -9.04
N GLU A 24 1.80 9.16 -8.30
CA GLU A 24 2.99 9.95 -8.58
C GLU A 24 4.10 9.51 -7.64
N VAL A 25 5.33 9.39 -8.15
CA VAL A 25 6.50 9.28 -7.27
C VAL A 25 6.95 10.69 -6.95
N ALA A 26 7.14 10.99 -5.66
CA ALA A 26 7.63 12.29 -5.24
C ALA A 26 9.02 12.53 -5.87
N SER A 27 9.07 13.44 -6.84
CA SER A 27 10.23 13.64 -7.69
C SER A 27 11.37 14.35 -6.94
N ARG A 28 12.37 13.57 -6.57
CA ARG A 28 13.78 13.99 -6.60
C ARG A 28 14.42 13.07 -7.62
N HIS A 29 14.88 13.58 -8.76
CA HIS A 29 15.32 12.80 -9.95
C HIS A 29 16.25 11.59 -9.73
N GLN A 30 16.83 11.41 -8.54
CA GLN A 30 17.63 10.25 -8.16
C GLN A 30 16.84 9.09 -7.50
N TYR A 31 15.55 9.24 -7.18
CA TYR A 31 14.82 8.28 -6.34
C TYR A 31 13.91 7.29 -7.09
N ASP A 32 13.60 7.50 -8.37
CA ASP A 32 12.72 6.60 -9.12
C ASP A 32 13.29 5.18 -9.23
N SER A 33 14.59 5.07 -9.52
CA SER A 33 15.30 3.80 -9.56
C SER A 33 15.38 3.13 -8.18
N HIS A 34 15.52 3.92 -7.11
CA HIS A 34 15.57 3.41 -5.74
C HIS A 34 14.23 2.91 -5.23
N LEU A 35 13.14 3.61 -5.55
CA LEU A 35 11.80 3.19 -5.16
C LEU A 35 11.41 1.91 -5.90
N GLN A 36 11.61 1.85 -7.22
CA GLN A 36 11.37 0.64 -8.01
C GLN A 36 12.19 -0.55 -7.49
N ARG A 37 13.49 -0.35 -7.22
CA ARG A 37 14.34 -1.40 -6.65
C ARG A 37 13.85 -1.88 -5.29
N ARG A 38 13.40 -0.96 -4.41
CA ARG A 38 12.84 -1.31 -3.09
C ARG A 38 11.53 -2.07 -3.22
N LEU A 39 10.65 -1.70 -4.15
CA LEU A 39 9.41 -2.43 -4.42
C LEU A 39 9.71 -3.85 -4.88
N GLN A 40 10.66 -4.02 -5.80
CA GLN A 40 11.09 -5.33 -6.29
C GLN A 40 11.69 -6.17 -5.16
N GLN A 41 12.65 -5.64 -4.39
CA GLN A 41 13.29 -6.32 -3.27
C GLN A 41 12.29 -6.71 -2.17
N ARG A 42 11.23 -5.92 -1.97
CA ARG A 42 10.20 -6.17 -0.97
C ARG A 42 9.00 -6.95 -1.50
N SER A 43 9.03 -7.34 -2.77
CA SER A 43 7.93 -8.02 -3.44
C SER A 43 6.60 -7.27 -3.34
N ILE A 44 6.62 -5.95 -3.49
CA ILE A 44 5.44 -5.08 -3.46
C ILE A 44 5.09 -4.67 -4.89
N ASN A 45 3.82 -4.80 -5.28
CA ASN A 45 3.32 -4.34 -6.57
C ASN A 45 2.40 -3.11 -6.41
N GLU A 46 1.99 -2.54 -7.54
CA GLU A 46 1.15 -1.35 -7.57
C GLU A 46 -0.23 -1.55 -6.93
N ALA A 47 -0.88 -2.68 -7.20
CA ALA A 47 -2.18 -3.00 -6.61
C ALA A 47 -2.12 -2.98 -5.08
N MET A 48 -1.08 -3.55 -4.47
CA MET A 48 -0.87 -3.53 -3.03
C MET A 48 -0.74 -2.09 -2.48
N ILE A 49 -0.08 -1.20 -3.22
CA ILE A 49 0.05 0.22 -2.86
C ILE A 49 -1.33 0.90 -2.90
N LYS A 50 -2.08 0.71 -4.00
CA LYS A 50 -3.43 1.30 -4.16
C LYS A 50 -4.41 0.81 -3.10
N ILE A 51 -4.40 -0.49 -2.79
CA ILE A 51 -5.20 -1.08 -1.68
C ILE A 51 -4.82 -0.42 -0.35
N THR A 52 -3.52 -0.22 -0.11
CA THR A 52 -3.05 0.43 1.13
C THR A 52 -3.52 1.87 1.23
N LEU A 53 -3.52 2.62 0.14
CA LEU A 53 -4.00 4.00 0.10
C LEU A 53 -5.51 4.08 0.37
N LEU A 54 -6.30 3.15 -0.17
CA LEU A 54 -7.75 3.12 -0.01
C LEU A 54 -8.20 2.69 1.39
N TYR A 55 -7.66 1.58 1.88
CA TYR A 55 -8.18 0.89 3.07
C TYR A 55 -7.25 1.04 4.27
N GLY A 56 -6.01 1.48 4.08
CA GLY A 56 -5.04 1.63 5.15
C GLY A 56 -5.46 2.67 6.18
N LYS A 57 -5.10 2.42 7.44
CA LYS A 57 -5.26 3.40 8.50
C LYS A 57 -4.37 4.61 8.19
N LYS A 58 -5.01 5.76 7.97
CA LYS A 58 -4.36 7.05 7.72
C LYS A 58 -3.79 7.63 9.02
N GLN A 59 -2.56 8.12 8.97
CA GLN A 59 -1.88 8.82 10.07
C GLN A 59 -1.04 9.96 9.48
N PHE A 60 -0.86 11.04 10.24
CA PHE A 60 0.02 12.13 9.87
C PHE A 60 1.24 12.15 10.79
N ARG A 61 2.45 12.21 10.22
CA ARG A 61 3.70 12.35 10.98
C ARG A 61 4.75 13.10 10.17
N HIS A 62 5.44 14.04 10.82
CA HIS A 62 6.58 14.78 10.26
C HIS A 62 6.29 15.38 8.86
N GLY A 63 5.10 15.95 8.66
CA GLY A 63 4.69 16.54 7.37
C GLY A 63 4.33 15.52 6.28
N ALA A 64 4.27 14.22 6.58
CA ALA A 64 3.88 13.18 5.64
C ALA A 64 2.58 12.47 6.08
N ILE A 65 1.90 11.87 5.10
CA ILE A 65 0.72 11.03 5.27
C ILE A 65 1.15 9.57 5.17
N LEU A 66 0.79 8.78 6.18
CA LEU A 66 1.10 7.38 6.27
C LEU A 66 -0.20 6.59 6.19
N PHE A 67 -0.24 5.59 5.32
CA PHE A 67 -1.32 4.62 5.23
C PHE A 67 -0.76 3.26 5.62
N THR A 68 -1.34 2.61 6.63
CA THR A 68 -0.88 1.29 7.09
C THR A 68 -2.02 0.28 7.06
N LEU A 69 -1.86 -0.81 6.31
CA LEU A 69 -2.76 -1.94 6.37
C LEU A 69 -2.56 -2.73 7.66
N ASN A 70 -3.67 -2.99 8.33
CA ASN A 70 -3.78 -3.87 9.47
C ASN A 70 -5.04 -4.74 9.32
N ASP A 71 -5.19 -5.72 10.19
CA ASP A 71 -6.27 -6.70 10.09
C ASP A 71 -7.64 -6.04 10.20
N LYS A 72 -7.77 -5.04 11.08
CA LYS A 72 -9.02 -4.29 11.24
C LYS A 72 -9.41 -3.55 9.96
N SER A 73 -8.44 -2.96 9.25
CA SER A 73 -8.72 -2.31 7.96
C SER A 73 -9.11 -3.29 6.86
N LEU A 74 -8.67 -4.55 6.93
CA LEU A 74 -8.93 -5.53 5.89
C LEU A 74 -10.18 -6.39 6.18
N HIS A 75 -10.59 -6.48 7.44
CA HIS A 75 -11.62 -7.42 7.90
C HIS A 75 -12.93 -7.35 7.10
N ASN A 76 -13.43 -6.15 6.84
CA ASN A 76 -14.68 -5.91 6.10
C ASN A 76 -14.44 -5.58 4.62
N THR A 77 -13.38 -6.13 4.02
CA THR A 77 -13.04 -5.88 2.61
C THR A 77 -12.85 -7.21 1.88
N PHE A 78 -12.95 -7.18 0.55
CA PHE A 78 -12.62 -8.33 -0.32
C PHE A 78 -11.17 -8.81 -0.17
N TYR A 79 -10.33 -7.99 0.47
CA TYR A 79 -8.92 -8.26 0.74
C TYR A 79 -8.66 -9.00 2.05
N SER A 80 -9.70 -9.30 2.85
CA SER A 80 -9.58 -10.05 4.11
C SER A 80 -8.87 -11.41 3.92
N GLN A 81 -9.14 -12.09 2.80
CA GLN A 81 -8.47 -13.35 2.42
C GLN A 81 -6.96 -13.20 2.15
N PHE A 82 -6.46 -11.97 1.94
CA PHE A 82 -5.04 -11.66 1.73
C PHE A 82 -4.43 -10.94 2.93
N THR A 83 -5.04 -11.05 4.12
CA THR A 83 -4.57 -10.35 5.32
C THR A 83 -3.10 -10.62 5.58
N ASP A 84 -2.63 -11.87 5.56
CA ASP A 84 -1.20 -12.14 5.81
C ASP A 84 -0.28 -11.56 4.74
N ALA A 85 -0.73 -11.52 3.49
CA ALA A 85 0.04 -10.92 2.39
C ALA A 85 0.14 -9.40 2.55
N LEU A 86 -0.94 -8.72 2.97
CA LEU A 86 -1.07 -7.27 2.99
C LEU A 86 -0.78 -6.61 4.36
N ARG A 87 -0.90 -7.36 5.46
CA ARG A 87 -0.71 -6.87 6.83
C ARG A 87 0.62 -6.16 6.96
N GLY A 88 0.60 -4.99 7.57
CA GLY A 88 1.78 -4.18 7.84
C GLY A 88 2.33 -3.47 6.61
N LEU A 89 1.72 -3.56 5.42
CA LEU A 89 2.12 -2.73 4.30
C LEU A 89 1.87 -1.27 4.66
N ARG A 90 2.92 -0.45 4.54
CA ARG A 90 2.87 0.97 4.81
C ARG A 90 3.32 1.77 3.60
N VAL A 91 2.48 2.71 3.19
CA VAL A 91 2.75 3.69 2.15
C VAL A 91 2.90 5.05 2.80
N VAL A 92 3.96 5.77 2.44
CA VAL A 92 4.24 7.13 2.92
C VAL A 92 4.17 8.08 1.74
N CYS A 93 3.37 9.13 1.87
CA CYS A 93 3.12 10.12 0.83
C CYS A 93 3.30 11.54 1.34
N LEU A 94 3.63 12.48 0.43
CA LEU A 94 3.58 13.92 0.71
C LEU A 94 2.13 14.43 0.73
N ASN A 95 1.35 14.03 -0.27
CA ASN A 95 -0.08 14.30 -0.39
C ASN A 95 -0.86 12.97 -0.54
N GLY A 96 -2.16 13.00 -0.23
CA GLY A 96 -3.01 11.81 -0.25
C GLY A 96 -3.68 11.60 -1.61
N ILE A 97 -4.59 10.63 -1.62
CA ILE A 97 -5.63 10.46 -2.64
C ILE A 97 -6.31 11.83 -2.92
N PRO A 98 -6.59 12.20 -4.19
CA PRO A 98 -6.64 11.36 -5.39
C PRO A 98 -5.39 11.33 -6.28
N ASN A 99 -4.30 12.02 -5.96
CA ASN A 99 -3.05 11.92 -6.74
C ASN A 99 -1.88 11.84 -5.75
N PRO A 100 -1.67 10.68 -5.12
CA PRO A 100 -0.71 10.53 -4.05
C PRO A 100 0.71 10.54 -4.57
N GLN A 101 1.54 11.40 -3.98
CA GLN A 101 2.98 11.50 -4.22
C GLN A 101 3.71 10.63 -3.22
N ILE A 102 4.06 9.43 -3.67
CA ILE A 102 4.68 8.39 -2.86
C ILE A 102 6.15 8.74 -2.62
N LEU A 103 6.53 8.79 -1.34
CA LEU A 103 7.92 8.91 -0.89
C LEU A 103 8.57 7.54 -0.76
N THR A 104 7.89 6.62 -0.08
CA THR A 104 8.41 5.28 0.16
C THR A 104 7.31 4.29 0.52
N VAL A 105 7.59 3.01 0.31
CA VAL A 105 6.71 1.90 0.68
C VAL A 105 7.52 0.82 1.38
N TYR A 106 7.03 0.33 2.52
CA TYR A 106 7.74 -0.68 3.33
C TYR A 106 6.80 -1.54 4.18
N TRP A 107 7.32 -2.69 4.63
CA TRP A 107 6.65 -3.52 5.62
C TRP A 107 6.95 -3.00 7.03
N HIS A 108 5.93 -2.50 7.72
CA HIS A 108 6.02 -2.10 9.11
C HIS A 108 6.10 -3.35 10.00
N LYS A 109 7.30 -3.66 10.49
CA LYS A 109 7.64 -4.92 11.18
C LYS A 109 6.68 -5.23 12.32
N ASP A 110 6.42 -4.27 13.21
CA ASP A 110 5.56 -4.50 14.38
C ASP A 110 4.13 -4.86 13.99
N THR A 111 3.63 -4.27 12.90
CA THR A 111 2.30 -4.61 12.39
C THR A 111 2.31 -5.93 11.64
N LYS A 112 3.38 -6.24 10.90
CA LYS A 112 3.54 -7.50 10.14
C LYS A 112 3.64 -8.70 11.08
N GLN A 113 4.41 -8.57 12.15
CA GLN A 113 4.71 -9.65 13.12
C GLN A 113 3.62 -9.84 14.17
N ARG A 114 2.62 -8.95 14.23
CA ARG A 114 1.49 -9.09 15.14
C ARG A 114 0.57 -10.20 14.66
N LEU A 115 1.00 -11.44 14.86
CA LEU A 115 0.16 -12.64 14.78
C LEU A 115 -0.82 -12.55 15.96
N ARG A 116 -2.10 -12.36 15.65
CA ARG A 116 -3.16 -12.58 16.64
C ARG A 116 -3.38 -14.09 16.67
N TRP A 117 -2.92 -14.71 17.76
CA TRP A 117 -3.34 -16.05 18.19
C TRP A 117 -4.77 -15.97 18.73
#